data_AF-A0A5C2HJJ9-F1
#
_entry.id   AF-A0A5C2HJJ9-F1
#
_cell.length_a   1.000
_cell.length_b   1.000
_cell.length_c   1.000
_cell.angle_alpha   90.00
_cell.angle_beta   90.00
_cell.angle_gamma   90.00
#
_symmetry.space_group_name_H-M   'P 1'
#
loop_
_entity.id
_entity.type
_entity.pdbx_description
1 polymer ?
#
loop_
_entity_poly.entity_id
_entity_poly.type
_entity_poly.pdbx_seq_one_letter_code
_entity_poly.pdbx_strand_id
1 'polypeptide(L)'
;MTTFQVPIASNLSSIKRLPTYQRFKYHYPGTVLNQARCQPNDEPLIDARTQVKTAYFENVPDANIRYLLRRDCALKLATAANQLSQIGLQLELVEGYRSLEQQRFEFNHISAMIRQQHPDATPEQVIELTEEFSANPDLNPPHTTGGAVDVRLRDYHSGELIDMGTDINTISPLAYTDSPDIDDTAKSYRKLLRLAMIQANFAPLSTEWWHFETRTLLWAAVYDSLAYYQSC
;
A
#
# COMPACT_ATOMS: atom_id res chain seq x y z
N MET A 1 -13.67 -25.74 1.15
CA MET A 1 -12.88 -24.87 2.05
C MET A 1 -13.41 -23.47 1.87
N THR A 2 -13.77 -22.78 2.96
CA THR A 2 -14.18 -21.37 2.90
C THR A 2 -12.97 -20.52 2.58
N THR A 3 -12.99 -19.80 1.45
CA THR A 3 -11.95 -18.85 1.05
C THR A 3 -11.79 -17.81 2.15
N PHE A 4 -10.56 -17.58 2.61
CA PHE A 4 -10.27 -16.48 3.54
C PHE A 4 -10.68 -15.15 2.89
N GLN A 5 -11.52 -14.38 3.59
CA GLN A 5 -11.98 -13.08 3.14
C GLN A 5 -11.59 -12.00 4.15
N VAL A 6 -11.14 -10.88 3.62
CA VAL A 6 -10.90 -9.67 4.41
C VAL A 6 -12.24 -9.02 4.74
N PRO A 7 -12.53 -8.66 6.00
CA PRO A 7 -13.76 -7.96 6.33
C PRO A 7 -13.77 -6.56 5.68
N ILE A 8 -14.93 -6.16 5.15
CA ILE A 8 -15.10 -4.88 4.46
C ILE A 8 -15.64 -3.84 5.44
N ALA A 9 -15.00 -2.67 5.50
CA ALA A 9 -15.49 -1.53 6.28
C ALA A 9 -16.74 -0.95 5.62
N SER A 10 -17.88 -1.00 6.31
CA SER A 10 -19.14 -0.45 5.78
C SER A 10 -19.28 1.06 5.96
N ASN A 11 -18.64 1.64 7.00
CA ASN A 11 -18.56 3.08 7.22
C ASN A 11 -17.46 3.41 8.25
N LEU A 12 -16.98 4.65 8.24
CA LEU A 12 -15.91 5.08 9.15
C LEU A 12 -16.35 5.13 10.62
N SER A 13 -17.62 5.44 10.91
CA SER A 13 -18.10 5.57 12.30
C SER A 13 -18.09 4.25 13.07
N SER A 14 -18.39 3.14 12.40
CA SER A 14 -18.38 1.80 13.00
C SER A 14 -16.96 1.34 13.28
N ILE A 15 -16.05 1.55 12.34
CA ILE A 15 -14.63 1.16 12.42
C ILE A 15 -13.88 1.93 13.50
N LYS A 16 -14.17 3.24 13.67
CA LYS A 16 -13.52 4.07 14.71
C LYS A 16 -13.76 3.56 16.13
N ARG A 17 -14.80 2.76 16.36
CA ARG A 17 -15.07 2.16 17.68
C ARG A 17 -14.14 0.98 18.00
N LEU A 18 -13.47 0.42 16.99
CA LEU A 18 -12.52 -0.67 17.19
C LEU A 18 -11.16 -0.13 17.64
N PRO A 19 -10.36 -0.91 18.40
CA PRO A 19 -8.95 -0.61 18.61
C PRO A 19 -8.18 -0.54 17.28
N THR A 20 -7.18 0.34 17.17
CA THR A 20 -6.43 0.57 15.93
C THR A 20 -5.88 -0.71 15.30
N TYR A 21 -5.38 -1.64 16.11
CA TYR A 21 -4.83 -2.90 15.60
C TYR A 21 -5.86 -3.79 14.88
N GLN A 22 -7.15 -3.65 15.21
CA GLN A 22 -8.22 -4.36 14.52
C GLN A 22 -8.63 -3.66 13.22
N ARG A 23 -8.49 -2.32 13.17
CA ARG A 23 -8.82 -1.51 11.98
C ARG A 23 -7.95 -1.90 10.79
N PHE A 24 -6.66 -2.19 11.02
CA PHE A 24 -5.73 -2.67 10.00
C PHE A 24 -6.14 -3.99 9.30
N LYS A 25 -7.15 -4.70 9.81
CA LYS A 25 -7.62 -5.97 9.24
C LYS A 25 -8.76 -5.79 8.24
N TYR A 26 -9.25 -4.57 8.05
CA TYR A 26 -10.37 -4.28 7.17
C TYR A 26 -9.89 -3.76 5.83
N HIS A 27 -10.58 -4.16 4.77
CA HIS A 27 -10.54 -3.48 3.49
C HIS A 27 -11.47 -2.27 3.55
N TYR A 28 -11.02 -1.14 3.01
CA TYR A 28 -11.77 0.11 2.99
C TYR A 28 -12.07 0.50 1.54
N PRO A 29 -13.32 0.32 1.08
CA PRO A 29 -13.70 0.73 -0.26
C PRO A 29 -13.44 2.23 -0.48
N GLY A 30 -13.10 2.63 -1.71
CA GLY A 30 -12.84 4.04 -2.05
C GLY A 30 -14.02 4.96 -1.68
N THR A 31 -15.26 4.48 -1.83
CA THR A 31 -16.50 5.17 -1.43
C THR A 31 -16.60 5.44 0.08
N VAL A 32 -15.95 4.62 0.91
CA VAL A 32 -15.84 4.81 2.37
C VAL A 32 -14.66 5.72 2.71
N LEU A 33 -13.52 5.55 2.04
CA LEU A 33 -12.33 6.39 2.25
C LEU A 33 -12.58 7.86 1.89
N ASN A 34 -13.35 8.14 0.84
CA ASN A 34 -13.69 9.52 0.45
C ASN A 34 -14.55 10.28 1.48
N GLN A 35 -15.04 9.62 2.52
CA GLN A 35 -15.71 10.25 3.66
C GLN A 35 -14.71 10.73 4.72
N ALA A 36 -13.44 10.33 4.63
CA ALA A 36 -12.40 10.76 5.55
C ALA A 36 -12.11 12.26 5.36
N ARG A 37 -11.81 12.93 6.46
CA ARG A 37 -11.45 14.36 6.42
C ARG A 37 -10.08 14.50 5.76
N CYS A 38 -9.97 15.45 4.83
CA CYS A 38 -8.71 15.81 4.20
C CYS A 38 -8.50 17.33 4.26
N GLN A 39 -7.27 17.74 4.57
CA GLN A 39 -6.78 19.10 4.44
C GLN A 39 -5.44 19.04 3.70
N PRO A 40 -5.44 19.09 2.36
CA PRO A 40 -4.23 18.96 1.55
C PRO A 40 -3.15 19.96 1.96
N ASN A 41 -1.90 19.53 1.94
CA ASN A 41 -0.74 20.40 2.13
C ASN A 41 0.17 20.42 0.89
N ASP A 42 1.00 21.46 0.78
CA ASP A 42 1.95 21.65 -0.32
C ASP A 42 3.32 21.00 -0.02
N GLU A 43 3.35 19.95 0.80
CA GLU A 43 4.61 19.30 1.16
C GLU A 43 5.29 18.74 -0.10
N PRO A 44 6.55 19.08 -0.43
CA PRO A 44 7.13 18.69 -1.70
C PRO A 44 7.35 17.18 -1.81
N LEU A 45 7.24 16.69 -3.04
CA LEU A 45 7.80 15.39 -3.42
C LEU A 45 9.33 15.51 -3.46
N ILE A 46 10.02 14.55 -2.85
CA ILE A 46 11.47 14.43 -2.87
C ILE A 46 11.86 13.02 -3.30
N ASP A 47 13.06 12.88 -3.85
CA ASP A 47 13.64 11.57 -4.11
C ASP A 47 14.01 10.87 -2.79
N ALA A 48 13.32 9.75 -2.51
CA ALA A 48 13.51 8.95 -1.31
C ALA A 48 14.95 8.45 -1.15
N ARG A 49 15.70 8.25 -2.24
CA ARG A 49 17.11 7.82 -2.22
C ARG A 49 18.00 8.83 -1.48
N THR A 50 17.57 10.08 -1.38
CA THR A 50 18.30 11.12 -0.63
C THR A 50 18.16 10.99 0.89
N GLN A 51 17.08 10.36 1.39
CA GLN A 51 16.77 10.27 2.82
C GLN A 51 16.85 8.84 3.38
N VAL A 52 16.42 7.83 2.62
CA VAL A 52 16.24 6.45 3.07
C VAL A 52 17.49 5.61 2.77
N LYS A 53 18.62 5.98 3.37
CA LYS A 53 19.95 5.45 3.00
C LYS A 53 20.16 3.96 3.25
N THR A 54 19.39 3.37 4.16
CA THR A 54 19.48 1.95 4.53
C THR A 54 18.61 1.05 3.65
N ALA A 55 17.67 1.62 2.89
CA ALA A 55 16.86 0.87 1.95
C ALA A 55 17.62 0.56 0.67
N TYR A 56 17.22 -0.53 0.03
CA TYR A 56 17.60 -0.86 -1.33
C TYR A 56 16.71 -0.13 -2.33
N PHE A 57 17.31 0.27 -3.44
CA PHE A 57 16.67 0.81 -4.63
C PHE A 57 17.27 0.11 -5.83
N GLU A 58 16.45 -0.36 -6.76
CA GLU A 58 16.95 -0.88 -8.03
C GLU A 58 17.72 0.23 -8.76
N ASN A 59 18.76 -0.17 -9.48
CA ASN A 59 19.57 0.74 -10.29
C ASN A 59 18.79 1.13 -11.57
N VAL A 60 17.84 2.04 -11.41
CA VAL A 60 17.04 2.65 -12.47
C VAL A 60 17.47 4.12 -12.68
N PRO A 61 17.23 4.69 -13.87
CA PRO A 61 17.61 6.08 -14.14
C PRO A 61 17.00 7.08 -13.15
N ASP A 62 17.72 8.17 -12.85
CA ASP A 62 17.28 9.19 -11.87
C ASP A 62 15.99 9.92 -12.22
N ALA A 63 15.59 9.91 -13.49
CA ALA A 63 14.31 10.45 -13.94
C ALA A 63 13.10 9.59 -13.50
N ASN A 64 13.33 8.46 -12.81
CA ASN A 64 12.27 7.58 -12.39
C ASN A 64 11.48 8.17 -11.21
N ILE A 65 10.25 8.58 -11.50
CA ILE A 65 9.34 9.17 -10.52
C ILE A 65 8.87 8.18 -9.44
N ARG A 66 9.08 6.87 -9.62
CA ARG A 66 8.65 5.82 -8.67
C ARG A 66 9.28 5.95 -7.29
N TYR A 67 10.40 6.65 -7.13
CA TYR A 67 11.04 6.88 -5.83
C TYR A 67 10.75 8.26 -5.23
N LEU A 68 9.87 9.04 -5.87
CA LEU A 68 9.40 10.28 -5.25
C LEU A 68 8.42 9.97 -4.13
N LEU A 69 8.60 10.62 -2.98
CA LEU A 69 7.72 10.55 -1.82
C LEU A 69 7.55 11.95 -1.23
N ARG A 70 6.45 12.19 -0.52
CA ARG A 70 6.37 13.36 0.38
C ARG A 70 7.49 13.26 1.42
N ARG A 71 8.05 14.40 1.81
CA ARG A 71 9.23 14.42 2.70
C ARG A 71 9.03 13.64 4.01
N ASP A 72 7.91 13.83 4.70
CA ASP A 72 7.52 13.10 5.92
C ASP A 72 7.37 11.60 5.66
N CYS A 73 6.82 11.22 4.50
CA CYS A 73 6.75 9.82 4.06
C CYS A 73 8.15 9.20 3.91
N ALA A 74 9.09 9.90 3.26
CA ALA A 74 10.46 9.44 3.14
C ALA A 74 11.17 9.32 4.50
N LEU A 75 10.97 10.27 5.42
CA LEU A 75 11.58 10.22 6.76
C LEU A 75 11.02 9.07 7.62
N LYS A 76 9.71 8.80 7.52
CA LYS A 76 9.09 7.63 8.16
C LYS A 76 9.61 6.33 7.55
N LEU A 77 9.72 6.26 6.22
CA LEU A 77 10.28 5.09 5.54
C LEU A 77 11.73 4.83 5.98
N ALA A 78 12.54 5.88 6.14
CA ALA A 78 13.90 5.77 6.69
C ALA A 78 13.91 5.19 8.12
N THR A 79 12.91 5.54 8.95
CA THR A 79 12.77 4.97 10.29
C THR A 79 12.52 3.46 10.22
N ALA A 80 11.57 3.01 9.39
CA ALA A 80 11.29 1.58 9.22
C ALA A 80 12.50 0.83 8.63
N ALA A 81 13.15 1.38 7.61
CA ALA A 81 14.34 0.79 6.99
C ALA A 81 15.50 0.63 7.99
N ASN A 82 15.73 1.63 8.84
CA ASN A 82 16.75 1.58 9.89
C ASN A 82 16.44 0.51 10.95
N GLN A 83 15.17 0.34 11.33
CA GLN A 83 14.76 -0.69 12.30
C GLN A 83 15.00 -2.10 11.73
N LEU A 84 14.61 -2.34 10.48
CA LEU A 84 14.80 -3.62 9.81
C LEU A 84 16.30 -3.95 9.64
N SER A 85 17.14 -2.94 9.34
CA SER A 85 18.58 -3.16 9.20
C SER A 85 19.24 -3.63 10.49
N GLN A 86 18.71 -3.27 11.66
CA GLN A 86 19.26 -3.74 12.95
C GLN A 86 19.06 -5.23 13.18
N ILE A 87 18.13 -5.86 12.46
CA ILE A 87 17.80 -7.29 12.59
C ILE A 87 18.20 -8.10 11.34
N GLY A 88 19.11 -7.56 10.53
CA GLY A 88 19.64 -8.26 9.35
C GLY A 88 18.70 -8.26 8.13
N LEU A 89 17.69 -7.38 8.12
CA LEU A 89 16.78 -7.21 6.97
C LEU A 89 17.03 -5.87 6.29
N GLN A 90 16.92 -5.84 4.97
CA GLN A 90 16.95 -4.62 4.18
C GLN A 90 15.57 -4.38 3.57
N LEU A 91 15.03 -3.18 3.76
CA LEU A 91 13.81 -2.76 3.09
C LEU A 91 14.13 -2.38 1.64
N GLU A 92 13.34 -2.82 0.68
CA GLU A 92 13.38 -2.36 -0.70
C GLU A 92 12.16 -1.51 -0.99
N LEU A 93 12.37 -0.29 -1.50
CA LEU A 93 11.28 0.51 -2.06
C LEU A 93 11.04 0.06 -3.49
N VAL A 94 9.87 -0.52 -3.73
CA VAL A 94 9.46 -0.96 -5.07
C VAL A 94 8.71 0.16 -5.77
N GLU A 95 7.73 0.79 -5.12
CA GLU A 95 7.04 1.94 -5.72
C GLU A 95 6.62 2.95 -4.67
N GLY A 96 6.73 4.23 -5.02
CA GLY A 96 6.33 5.38 -4.23
C GLY A 96 5.32 6.20 -5.00
N TYR A 97 5.77 7.20 -5.74
CA TYR A 97 4.87 8.04 -6.54
C TYR A 97 4.60 7.46 -7.93
N ARG A 98 3.31 7.46 -8.31
CA ARG A 98 2.80 7.15 -9.64
C ARG A 98 2.03 8.36 -10.16
N SER A 99 2.21 8.74 -11.43
CA SER A 99 1.41 9.85 -11.98
C SER A 99 -0.06 9.44 -12.10
N LEU A 100 -0.98 10.41 -12.07
CA LEU A 100 -2.41 10.13 -12.28
C LEU A 100 -2.68 9.53 -13.68
N GLU A 101 -1.89 9.92 -14.68
CA GLU A 101 -1.93 9.35 -16.03
C GLU A 101 -1.55 7.86 -16.02
N GLN A 102 -0.45 7.50 -15.33
CA GLN A 102 -0.03 6.10 -15.16
C GLN A 102 -1.08 5.29 -14.41
N GLN A 103 -1.62 5.83 -13.30
CA GLN A 103 -2.70 5.18 -12.56
C GLN A 103 -3.91 4.89 -13.45
N ARG A 104 -4.32 5.87 -14.26
CA ARG A 104 -5.46 5.73 -15.17
C ARG A 104 -5.18 4.71 -16.27
N PHE A 105 -3.95 4.67 -16.79
CA PHE A 105 -3.53 3.67 -17.76
C PHE A 105 -3.63 2.26 -17.17
N GLU A 106 -3.08 2.03 -15.97
CA GLU A 106 -3.13 0.73 -15.29
C GLU A 106 -4.57 0.30 -14.99
N PHE A 107 -5.38 1.22 -14.44
CA PHE A 107 -6.79 0.94 -14.13
C PHE A 107 -7.58 0.55 -15.38
N ASN A 108 -7.37 1.25 -16.50
CA ASN A 108 -8.02 0.93 -17.77
C ASN A 108 -7.56 -0.41 -18.34
N HIS A 109 -6.28 -0.75 -18.19
CA HIS A 109 -5.73 -2.03 -18.64
C HIS A 109 -6.38 -3.20 -17.87
N ILE A 110 -6.44 -3.11 -16.54
CA ILE A 110 -7.07 -4.12 -15.70
C ILE A 110 -8.58 -4.20 -15.98
N SER A 111 -9.26 -3.06 -16.10
CA SER A 111 -10.69 -3.02 -16.47
C SER A 111 -10.97 -3.71 -17.79
N ALA A 112 -10.09 -3.59 -18.78
CA ALA A 112 -10.24 -4.27 -20.06
C ALA A 112 -10.09 -5.79 -19.92
N MET A 113 -9.13 -6.26 -19.11
CA MET A 113 -8.98 -7.70 -18.82
C MET A 113 -10.20 -8.26 -18.08
N ILE A 114 -10.71 -7.54 -17.08
CA ILE A 114 -11.92 -7.94 -16.34
C ILE A 114 -13.12 -8.01 -17.27
N ARG A 115 -13.33 -7.00 -18.13
CA ARG A 115 -14.41 -7.03 -19.11
C ARG A 115 -14.31 -8.23 -20.07
N GLN A 116 -13.10 -8.64 -20.43
CA GLN A 116 -12.90 -9.83 -21.26
C GLN A 116 -13.25 -11.12 -20.50
N GLN A 117 -12.94 -11.21 -19.21
CA GLN A 117 -13.25 -12.37 -18.37
C GLN A 117 -14.72 -12.43 -17.94
N HIS A 118 -15.37 -11.26 -17.87
CA HIS A 118 -16.76 -11.09 -17.43
C HIS A 118 -17.57 -10.32 -18.49
N PRO A 119 -17.85 -10.93 -19.67
CA PRO A 119 -18.50 -10.23 -20.78
C PRO A 119 -19.93 -9.74 -20.48
N ASP A 120 -20.60 -10.37 -19.51
CA ASP A 120 -21.97 -10.01 -19.09
C ASP A 120 -21.99 -8.98 -17.94
N ALA A 121 -20.82 -8.57 -17.42
CA ALA A 121 -20.75 -7.59 -16.35
C ALA A 121 -21.13 -6.19 -16.85
N THR A 122 -21.92 -5.48 -16.05
CA THR A 122 -22.20 -4.05 -16.25
C THR A 122 -20.92 -3.22 -16.08
N PRO A 123 -20.86 -2.00 -16.65
CA PRO A 123 -19.74 -1.09 -16.43
C PRO A 123 -19.41 -0.87 -14.94
N GLU A 124 -20.43 -0.77 -14.10
CA GLU A 124 -20.30 -0.57 -12.66
C GLU A 124 -19.67 -1.80 -11.98
N GLN A 125 -20.09 -3.01 -12.37
CA GLN A 125 -19.48 -4.25 -11.86
C GLN A 125 -18.03 -4.41 -12.32
N VAL A 126 -17.70 -4.00 -13.55
CA VAL A 126 -16.30 -3.99 -14.01
C VAL A 126 -15.47 -3.05 -13.16
N ILE A 127 -15.97 -1.85 -12.85
CA ILE A 127 -15.28 -0.90 -11.97
C ILE A 127 -15.09 -1.50 -10.58
N GLU A 128 -16.14 -2.09 -9.98
CA GLU A 128 -16.08 -2.72 -8.66
C GLU A 128 -15.03 -3.83 -8.60
N LEU A 129 -15.00 -4.70 -9.62
CA LEU A 129 -13.99 -5.77 -9.72
C LEU A 129 -12.59 -5.20 -9.98
N THR A 130 -12.45 -4.12 -10.77
CA THR A 130 -11.13 -3.49 -11.01
C THR A 130 -10.59 -2.90 -9.72
N GLU A 131 -11.45 -2.29 -8.89
CA GLU A 131 -11.07 -1.69 -7.62
C GLU A 131 -10.51 -2.70 -6.60
N GLU A 132 -10.71 -4.01 -6.82
CA GLU A 132 -10.04 -5.07 -6.04
C GLU A 132 -8.53 -5.18 -6.33
N PHE A 133 -8.08 -4.71 -7.50
CA PHE A 133 -6.69 -4.86 -7.98
C PHE A 133 -5.99 -3.53 -8.27
N SER A 134 -6.74 -2.45 -8.48
CA SER A 134 -6.17 -1.13 -8.77
C SER A 134 -7.10 -0.03 -8.27
N ALA A 135 -6.54 0.90 -7.51
CA ALA A 135 -7.29 2.04 -7.00
C ALA A 135 -7.92 2.85 -8.15
N ASN A 136 -9.18 3.20 -8.00
CA ASN A 136 -9.89 4.03 -8.98
C ASN A 136 -9.21 5.40 -9.11
N PRO A 137 -8.81 5.80 -10.33
CA PRO A 137 -8.09 7.06 -10.55
C PRO A 137 -8.92 8.29 -10.17
N ASP A 138 -10.25 8.17 -10.06
CA ASP A 138 -11.14 9.27 -9.70
C ASP A 138 -11.43 9.34 -8.19
N LEU A 139 -10.93 8.39 -7.39
CA LEU A 139 -11.17 8.27 -5.94
C LEU A 139 -9.89 8.44 -5.10
N ASN A 140 -9.04 9.40 -5.47
CA ASN A 140 -7.81 9.74 -4.75
C ASN A 140 -6.84 8.55 -4.56
N PRO A 141 -6.33 7.97 -5.66
CA PRO A 141 -5.43 6.81 -5.62
C PRO A 141 -4.15 7.12 -4.82
N PRO A 142 -3.74 6.25 -3.88
CA PRO A 142 -2.80 6.64 -2.83
C PRO A 142 -1.38 6.93 -3.35
N HIS A 143 -0.90 6.20 -4.37
CA HIS A 143 0.42 6.44 -4.98
C HIS A 143 0.53 7.80 -5.68
N THR A 144 -0.56 8.37 -6.20
CA THR A 144 -0.52 9.70 -6.84
C THR A 144 -0.38 10.84 -5.84
N THR A 145 -0.46 10.53 -4.55
CA THR A 145 -0.32 11.52 -3.48
C THR A 145 1.13 11.66 -2.98
N GLY A 146 1.99 10.67 -3.28
CA GLY A 146 3.35 10.52 -2.73
C GLY A 146 3.39 10.08 -1.26
N GLY A 147 2.25 9.70 -0.69
CA GLY A 147 2.11 9.20 0.69
C GLY A 147 1.99 7.68 0.81
N ALA A 148 2.14 6.95 -0.29
CA ALA A 148 2.03 5.50 -0.35
C ALA A 148 3.34 4.87 -0.80
N VAL A 149 3.59 3.65 -0.33
CA VAL A 149 4.76 2.86 -0.70
C VAL A 149 4.38 1.39 -0.87
N ASP A 150 4.94 0.78 -1.91
CA ASP A 150 5.03 -0.66 -2.07
C ASP A 150 6.46 -1.08 -1.75
N VAL A 151 6.59 -2.01 -0.81
CA VAL A 151 7.90 -2.43 -0.27
C VAL A 151 8.00 -3.93 -0.12
N ARG A 152 9.22 -4.44 -0.18
CA ARG A 152 9.54 -5.84 0.15
C ARG A 152 10.82 -5.94 0.99
N LEU A 153 11.09 -7.14 1.48
CA LEU A 153 12.26 -7.42 2.30
C LEU A 153 13.34 -8.12 1.47
N ARG A 154 14.58 -7.79 1.78
CA ARG A 154 15.79 -8.47 1.33
C ARG A 154 16.57 -8.90 2.57
N ASP A 155 17.33 -9.99 2.46
CA ASP A 155 18.36 -10.28 3.44
C ASP A 155 19.47 -9.21 3.32
N TYR A 156 19.86 -8.63 4.45
CA TYR A 156 20.77 -7.48 4.46
C TYR A 156 22.19 -7.83 3.99
N HIS A 157 22.62 -9.09 4.18
CA HIS A 157 24.01 -9.50 3.92
C HIS A 157 24.19 -10.08 2.52
N SER A 158 23.30 -10.97 2.12
CA SER A 158 23.32 -11.62 0.79
C SER A 158 22.67 -10.75 -0.29
N GLY A 159 21.73 -9.88 0.09
CA GLY A 159 20.90 -9.13 -0.86
C GLY A 159 19.84 -10.00 -1.54
N GLU A 160 19.63 -11.23 -1.10
CA GLU A 160 18.58 -12.08 -1.66
C GLU A 160 17.20 -11.56 -1.25
N LEU A 161 16.20 -11.71 -2.13
CA LEU A 161 14.83 -11.38 -1.80
C LEU A 161 14.30 -12.35 -0.76
N ILE A 162 13.65 -11.83 0.27
CA ILE A 162 12.95 -12.65 1.25
C ILE A 162 11.64 -13.12 0.63
N ASP A 163 11.37 -14.41 0.72
CA ASP A 163 10.10 -14.98 0.31
C ASP A 163 8.97 -14.50 1.24
N MET A 164 8.01 -13.80 0.64
CA MET A 164 6.83 -13.25 1.31
C MET A 164 5.58 -14.07 1.00
N GLY A 165 5.70 -15.26 0.41
CA GLY A 165 4.62 -16.17 0.03
C GLY A 165 3.94 -15.84 -1.30
N THR A 166 4.09 -14.61 -1.79
CA THR A 166 3.73 -14.19 -3.15
C THR A 166 4.66 -13.06 -3.58
N ASP A 167 4.76 -12.82 -4.90
CA ASP A 167 5.38 -11.61 -5.42
C ASP A 167 4.48 -10.37 -5.19
N ILE A 168 5.07 -9.17 -5.32
CA ILE A 168 4.31 -7.91 -5.43
C ILE A 168 3.41 -7.97 -6.67
N ASN A 169 2.26 -7.30 -6.61
CA ASN A 169 1.21 -7.29 -7.65
C ASN A 169 0.53 -8.65 -7.86
N THR A 170 0.74 -9.63 -6.96
CA THR A 170 0.00 -10.89 -7.02
C THR A 170 -1.48 -10.64 -6.76
N ILE A 171 -2.30 -10.99 -7.75
CA ILE A 171 -3.75 -10.92 -7.67
C ILE A 171 -4.29 -12.24 -7.11
N SER A 172 -4.38 -12.33 -5.77
CA SER A 172 -4.86 -13.54 -5.08
C SER A 172 -5.13 -13.27 -3.59
N PRO A 173 -6.05 -14.00 -2.93
CA PRO A 173 -6.15 -14.02 -1.47
C PRO A 173 -4.85 -14.41 -0.74
N LEU A 174 -3.88 -15.03 -1.44
CA LEU A 174 -2.54 -15.26 -0.89
C LEU A 174 -1.77 -13.96 -0.64
N ALA A 175 -2.08 -12.88 -1.38
CA ALA A 175 -1.47 -11.56 -1.20
C ALA A 175 -2.02 -10.80 0.02
N TYR A 176 -3.18 -11.21 0.55
CA TYR A 176 -3.78 -10.58 1.72
C TYR A 176 -2.82 -10.61 2.91
N THR A 177 -2.71 -9.50 3.63
CA THR A 177 -1.71 -9.30 4.68
C THR A 177 -1.75 -10.38 5.76
N ASP A 178 -2.95 -10.82 6.13
CA ASP A 178 -3.20 -11.85 7.16
C ASP A 178 -3.60 -13.22 6.54
N SER A 179 -3.22 -13.49 5.28
CA SER A 179 -3.57 -14.75 4.60
C SER A 179 -3.08 -15.99 5.38
N PRO A 180 -3.96 -16.97 5.69
CA PRO A 180 -3.57 -18.16 6.43
C PRO A 180 -2.88 -19.21 5.54
N ASP A 181 -3.02 -19.10 4.22
CA ASP A 181 -2.68 -20.14 3.23
C ASP A 181 -1.28 -19.96 2.62
N ILE A 182 -0.38 -19.27 3.34
CA ILE A 182 1.05 -19.14 3.03
C ILE A 182 1.92 -19.77 4.12
N ASP A 183 3.20 -20.02 3.81
CA ASP A 183 4.15 -20.62 4.75
C ASP A 183 4.36 -19.77 6.02
N ASP A 184 4.58 -20.42 7.16
CA ASP A 184 4.75 -19.74 8.45
C ASP A 184 5.98 -18.82 8.50
N THR A 185 7.00 -19.14 7.70
CA THR A 185 8.17 -18.26 7.48
C THR A 185 7.74 -16.96 6.80
N ALA A 186 6.99 -17.05 5.69
CA ALA A 186 6.45 -15.88 4.99
C ALA A 186 5.52 -15.05 5.89
N LYS A 187 4.65 -15.69 6.69
CA LYS A 187 3.82 -15.01 7.69
C LYS A 187 4.67 -14.22 8.70
N SER A 188 5.77 -14.80 9.15
CA SER A 188 6.68 -14.16 10.10
C SER A 188 7.36 -12.93 9.50
N TYR A 189 7.82 -12.99 8.25
CA TYR A 189 8.40 -11.84 7.55
C TYR A 189 7.37 -10.75 7.22
N ARG A 190 6.16 -11.11 6.77
CA ARG A 190 5.05 -10.14 6.62
C ARG A 190 4.75 -9.43 7.93
N LYS A 191 4.73 -10.17 9.05
CA LYS A 191 4.53 -9.58 10.39
C LYS A 191 5.67 -8.63 10.77
N LEU A 192 6.93 -8.99 10.52
CA LEU A 192 8.07 -8.12 10.79
C LEU A 192 8.01 -6.82 9.99
N LEU A 193 7.78 -6.92 8.67
CA LEU A 193 7.59 -5.77 7.79
C LEU A 193 6.46 -4.87 8.30
N ARG A 194 5.28 -5.46 8.53
CA ARG A 194 4.09 -4.74 9.00
C ARG A 194 4.35 -4.03 10.33
N LEU A 195 5.03 -4.67 11.27
CA LEU A 195 5.36 -4.07 12.57
C LEU A 195 6.29 -2.87 12.42
N ALA A 196 7.36 -2.98 11.62
CA ALA A 196 8.28 -1.87 11.37
C ALA A 196 7.56 -0.68 10.71
N MET A 197 6.72 -0.95 9.71
CA MET A 197 5.94 0.09 9.02
C MET A 197 4.92 0.77 9.95
N ILE A 198 4.18 0.00 10.77
CA ILE A 198 3.24 0.56 11.76
C ILE A 198 3.97 1.39 12.81
N GLN A 199 5.15 0.95 13.28
CA GLN A 199 5.96 1.72 14.23
C GLN A 199 6.47 3.03 13.63
N ALA A 200 6.72 3.05 12.32
CA ALA A 200 7.01 4.25 11.55
C ALA A 200 5.74 5.06 11.17
N ASN A 201 4.58 4.72 11.73
CA ASN A 201 3.29 5.40 11.54
C ASN A 201 2.70 5.29 10.13
N PHE A 202 2.89 4.16 9.47
CA PHE A 202 2.16 3.76 8.26
C PHE A 202 0.95 2.88 8.58
N ALA A 203 -0.13 3.05 7.83
CA ALA A 203 -1.26 2.13 7.80
C ALA A 203 -1.01 1.05 6.72
N PRO A 204 -1.02 -0.25 7.07
CA PRO A 204 -0.98 -1.34 6.09
C PRO A 204 -2.32 -1.47 5.35
N LEU A 205 -2.27 -1.90 4.09
CA LEU A 205 -3.45 -2.39 3.38
C LEU A 205 -3.70 -3.85 3.75
N SER A 206 -4.97 -4.23 3.93
CA SER A 206 -5.32 -5.61 4.32
C SER A 206 -5.25 -6.60 3.16
N THR A 207 -5.41 -6.12 1.93
CA THR A 207 -5.46 -6.92 0.70
C THR A 207 -4.09 -7.07 0.03
N GLU A 208 -3.08 -6.30 0.45
CA GLU A 208 -1.75 -6.31 -0.16
C GLU A 208 -0.69 -6.23 0.94
N TRP A 209 0.10 -7.30 1.12
CA TRP A 209 1.10 -7.35 2.20
C TRP A 209 2.24 -6.33 2.03
N TRP A 210 2.44 -5.83 0.81
CA TRP A 210 3.51 -4.90 0.44
C TRP A 210 3.12 -3.42 0.55
N HIS A 211 1.82 -3.10 0.61
CA HIS A 211 1.32 -1.72 0.47
C HIS A 211 1.10 -1.03 1.81
N PHE A 212 1.64 0.18 1.93
CA PHE A 212 1.56 0.99 3.14
C PHE A 212 1.34 2.47 2.83
N GLU A 213 0.52 3.12 3.64
CA GLU A 213 0.16 4.52 3.44
C GLU A 213 0.38 5.38 4.69
N THR A 214 0.77 6.64 4.50
CA THR A 214 0.87 7.65 5.56
C THR A 214 0.19 8.95 5.15
N ARG A 215 -0.60 9.54 6.05
CA ARG A 215 -1.34 10.82 5.85
C ARG A 215 -2.27 10.85 4.62
N THR A 216 -2.54 9.71 3.99
CA THR A 216 -3.58 9.51 2.97
C THR A 216 -4.96 9.30 3.62
N LEU A 217 -5.98 9.03 2.80
CA LEU A 217 -7.33 8.71 3.28
C LEU A 217 -7.39 7.41 4.07
N LEU A 218 -6.72 6.33 3.64
CA LEU A 218 -6.65 5.08 4.41
C LEU A 218 -6.01 5.32 5.78
N TRP A 219 -4.87 6.01 5.80
CA TRP A 219 -4.20 6.36 7.04
C TRP A 219 -5.10 7.15 7.99
N ALA A 220 -5.81 8.17 7.47
CA ALA A 220 -6.73 8.97 8.26
C ALA A 220 -7.92 8.16 8.78
N ALA A 221 -8.47 7.25 7.98
CA ALA A 221 -9.55 6.35 8.37
C ALA A 221 -9.13 5.40 9.50
N VAL A 222 -7.95 4.81 9.38
CA VAL A 222 -7.40 3.84 10.33
C VAL A 222 -6.99 4.50 11.64
N TYR A 223 -6.25 5.60 11.58
CA TYR A 223 -5.75 6.28 12.78
C TYR A 223 -6.74 7.28 13.39
N ASP A 224 -7.93 7.44 12.81
CA ASP A 224 -8.93 8.46 13.17
C ASP A 224 -8.33 9.87 13.20
N SER A 225 -7.67 10.22 12.11
CA SER A 225 -6.92 11.46 11.97
C SER A 225 -7.39 12.28 10.77
N LEU A 226 -6.66 13.34 10.44
CA LEU A 226 -6.85 14.17 9.26
C LEU A 226 -5.87 13.72 8.17
N ALA A 227 -6.37 13.45 6.97
CA ALA A 227 -5.52 13.22 5.81
C ALA A 227 -4.91 14.56 5.35
N TYR A 228 -3.66 14.53 4.89
CA TYR A 228 -2.96 15.70 4.35
C TYR A 228 -2.54 15.51 2.89
N TYR A 229 -2.60 14.28 2.38
CA TYR A 229 -2.20 13.98 1.01
C TYR A 229 -3.43 13.58 0.20
N GLN A 230 -3.63 14.32 -0.89
CA GLN A 230 -4.68 14.10 -1.87
C GLN A 230 -4.06 14.22 -3.27
N SER A 231 -4.60 13.45 -4.21
CA SER A 231 -4.29 13.54 -5.63
C SER A 231 -4.77 14.90 -6.11
N CYS A 232 -3.83 15.70 -6.62
CA CYS A 232 -4.15 16.95 -7.30
C CYS A 232 -4.75 16.69 -8.68
#